data_AF-A0A7R9HDP1-F1
#
_entry.id   AF-A0A7R9HDP1-F1
#
_cell.length_a   1.000
_cell.length_b   1.000
_cell.length_c   1.000
_cell.angle_alpha   90.00
_cell.angle_beta   90.00
_cell.angle_gamma   90.00
#
_symmetry.space_group_name_H-M   'P 1'
#
loop_
_entity.id
_entity.type
_entity.pdbx_description
1 polymer ?
#
loop_
_entity_poly.entity_id
_entity_poly.type
_entity_poly.pdbx_seq_one_letter_code
_entity_poly.pdbx_strand_id
1 'polypeptide(L)'
;MARWLLGVKTDEMSASKTFRMLNAFIQNRGDLLNEKKISKCEMAWLRLAAGCAMLKICEQKGVGDQFNADQFINLSLLMVDEVPQVRELFAAKLHKGLSRGIPQKCLPLDFMGFYALGGLERDKRLKMLVKQNMTADIIKRREYIKNISMGTTGSE
;
A
#
# COMPACT_ATOMS: atom_id res chain seq x y z
N MET A 1 -6.70 5.74 13.97
CA MET A 1 -7.75 4.80 13.51
C MET A 1 -7.19 3.45 13.05
N ALA A 2 -6.26 3.39 12.08
CA ALA A 2 -5.73 2.10 11.58
C ALA A 2 -5.22 1.14 12.68
N ARG A 3 -4.45 1.62 13.67
CA ARG A 3 -3.98 0.78 14.79
C ARG A 3 -5.11 0.19 15.65
N TRP A 4 -6.20 0.93 15.83
CA TRP A 4 -7.36 0.44 16.56
C TRP A 4 -8.03 -0.70 15.78
N LEU A 5 -8.23 -0.52 14.46
CA LEU A 5 -8.81 -1.55 13.59
C LEU A 5 -7.97 -2.84 13.57
N LEU A 6 -6.64 -2.71 13.51
CA LEU A 6 -5.72 -3.86 13.62
C LEU A 6 -5.88 -4.62 14.95
N GLY A 7 -6.22 -3.91 16.03
CA GLY A 7 -6.44 -4.49 17.35
C GLY A 7 -7.74 -5.29 17.46
N VAL A 8 -8.80 -4.87 16.75
CA VAL A 8 -10.11 -5.55 16.77
C VAL A 8 -10.11 -6.82 15.91
N LYS A 9 -9.23 -6.90 14.89
CA LYS A 9 -8.91 -8.07 14.04
C LYS A 9 -10.02 -8.68 13.18
N THR A 10 -11.26 -8.73 13.64
CA THR A 10 -12.36 -9.48 12.98
C THR A 10 -13.60 -8.65 12.68
N ASP A 11 -13.62 -7.35 13.04
CA ASP A 11 -14.77 -6.49 12.77
C ASP A 11 -14.76 -5.98 11.32
N GLU A 12 -15.43 -6.76 10.46
CA GLU A 12 -15.58 -6.49 9.03
C GLU A 12 -16.35 -5.20 8.76
N MET A 13 -17.38 -4.90 9.57
CA MET A 13 -18.21 -3.72 9.35
C MET A 13 -17.42 -2.44 9.62
N SER A 14 -16.65 -2.42 10.71
CA SER A 14 -15.76 -1.30 11.01
C SER A 14 -14.62 -1.18 9.99
N ALA A 15 -14.09 -2.30 9.48
CA ALA A 15 -13.08 -2.29 8.43
C ALA A 15 -13.62 -1.68 7.14
N SER A 16 -14.79 -2.12 6.68
CA SER A 16 -15.45 -1.60 5.48
C SER A 16 -15.72 -0.09 5.57
N LYS A 17 -16.27 0.39 6.70
CA LYS A 17 -16.48 1.82 6.95
C LYS A 17 -15.17 2.61 6.96
N THR A 18 -14.13 2.06 7.57
CA THR A 18 -12.80 2.68 7.62
C THR A 18 -12.20 2.78 6.21
N PHE A 19 -12.26 1.72 5.41
CA PHE A 19 -11.78 1.76 4.03
C PHE A 19 -12.54 2.77 3.17
N ARG A 20 -13.87 2.84 3.31
CA ARG A 20 -14.69 3.84 2.61
C ARG A 20 -14.25 5.26 2.94
N MET A 21 -14.05 5.56 4.23
CA MET A 21 -13.57 6.87 4.67
C MET A 21 -12.16 7.18 4.15
N LEU A 22 -11.22 6.24 4.23
CA LEU A 22 -9.85 6.42 3.75
C LEU A 22 -9.81 6.60 2.22
N ASN A 23 -10.61 5.82 1.49
CA ASN A 23 -10.72 5.94 0.04
C ASN A 23 -11.30 7.29 -0.39
N ALA A 24 -12.22 7.87 0.39
CA ALA A 24 -12.77 9.19 0.11
C ALA A 24 -11.70 10.29 0.14
N PHE A 25 -10.68 10.19 1.00
CA PHE A 25 -9.54 11.12 0.98
C PHE A 25 -8.74 11.04 -0.33
N ILE A 26 -8.64 9.86 -0.94
CA ILE A 26 -7.93 9.68 -2.21
C ILE A 26 -8.79 10.21 -3.37
N GLN A 27 -10.07 9.83 -3.41
CA GLN A 27 -11.00 10.23 -4.48
C GLN A 27 -11.25 11.73 -4.51
N ASN A 28 -11.43 12.37 -3.35
CA ASN A 28 -11.66 13.81 -3.25
C ASN A 28 -10.35 14.63 -3.19
N ARG A 29 -9.25 14.03 -3.64
CA ARG A 29 -7.92 14.68 -3.68
C ARG A 29 -7.48 15.30 -2.34
N GLY A 30 -7.89 14.74 -1.21
CA GLY A 30 -7.54 15.20 0.14
C GLY A 30 -8.53 16.17 0.77
N ASP A 31 -9.53 16.68 0.03
CA ASP A 31 -10.60 17.52 0.59
C ASP A 31 -11.87 16.70 0.84
N LEU A 32 -12.01 16.14 2.04
CA LEU A 32 -13.13 15.26 2.35
C LEU A 32 -14.49 15.99 2.29
N LEU A 33 -14.53 17.28 2.64
CA LEU A 33 -15.76 18.07 2.72
C LEU A 33 -16.03 18.90 1.45
N ASN A 34 -15.08 18.95 0.52
CA ASN A 34 -15.14 19.79 -0.69
C ASN A 34 -15.39 21.29 -0.40
N GLU A 35 -15.03 21.75 0.79
CA GLU A 35 -15.23 23.14 1.23
C GLU A 35 -14.09 24.06 0.78
N LYS A 36 -13.01 23.53 0.18
CA LYS A 36 -11.83 24.28 -0.27
C LYS A 36 -11.13 25.09 0.83
N LYS A 37 -11.31 24.69 2.09
CA LYS A 37 -10.70 25.33 3.27
C LYS A 37 -9.33 24.75 3.64
N ILE A 38 -8.96 23.62 3.05
CA ILE A 38 -7.72 22.89 3.35
C ILE A 38 -6.63 23.30 2.35
N SER A 39 -5.41 23.54 2.85
CA SER A 39 -4.29 23.89 1.98
C SER A 39 -3.87 22.73 1.08
N LYS A 40 -3.21 23.03 -0.06
CA LYS A 40 -2.71 22.00 -0.98
C LYS A 40 -1.72 21.04 -0.31
N CYS A 41 -0.89 21.55 0.59
CA CYS A 41 0.07 20.75 1.35
C CYS A 41 -0.64 19.76 2.28
N GLU A 42 -1.65 20.22 3.01
CA GLU A 42 -2.45 19.36 3.89
C GLU A 42 -3.24 18.32 3.10
N MET A 43 -3.84 18.70 1.96
CA MET A 43 -4.53 17.76 1.08
C MET A 43 -3.59 16.63 0.60
N ALA A 44 -2.38 16.97 0.15
CA ALA A 44 -1.38 15.99 -0.25
C ALA A 44 -0.97 15.06 0.91
N TRP A 45 -0.80 15.63 2.11
CA TRP A 45 -0.51 14.88 3.31
C TRP A 45 -1.64 13.92 3.70
N LEU A 46 -2.90 14.36 3.60
CA LEU A 46 -4.08 13.55 3.89
C LEU A 46 -4.19 12.36 2.91
N ARG A 47 -3.96 12.58 1.61
CA ARG A 47 -3.90 11.50 0.60
C ARG A 47 -2.85 10.47 0.96
N LEU A 48 -1.62 10.92 1.26
CA LEU A 48 -0.52 10.04 1.64
C LEU A 48 -0.84 9.26 2.93
N ALA A 49 -1.35 9.95 3.95
CA ALA A 49 -1.69 9.35 5.24
C ALA A 49 -2.78 8.28 5.08
N ALA A 50 -3.80 8.57 4.27
CA ALA A 50 -4.86 7.63 3.95
C ALA A 50 -4.31 6.39 3.22
N GLY A 51 -3.49 6.58 2.18
CA GLY A 51 -2.88 5.48 1.46
C GLY A 51 -1.96 4.62 2.34
N CYS A 52 -1.15 5.24 3.18
CA CYS A 52 -0.30 4.54 4.16
C CYS A 52 -1.13 3.72 5.15
N ALA A 53 -2.28 4.26 5.61
CA ALA A 53 -3.18 3.55 6.50
C ALA A 53 -3.83 2.35 5.80
N MET A 54 -4.27 2.51 4.54
CA MET A 54 -4.87 1.43 3.74
C MET A 54 -3.89 0.28 3.53
N LEU A 55 -2.65 0.58 3.10
CA LEU A 55 -1.59 -0.44 2.99
C LEU A 55 -1.40 -1.17 4.32
N LYS A 56 -1.35 -0.43 5.43
CA LYS A 56 -1.10 -1.02 6.74
C LYS A 56 -2.22 -1.96 7.20
N ILE A 57 -3.46 -1.67 6.86
CA ILE A 57 -4.61 -2.54 7.17
C ILE A 57 -4.56 -3.81 6.30
N CYS A 58 -4.19 -3.68 5.03
CA CYS A 58 -4.08 -4.81 4.09
C CYS A 58 -2.94 -5.80 4.43
N GLU A 59 -1.99 -5.44 5.31
CA GLU A 59 -0.98 -6.37 5.83
C GLU A 59 -1.57 -7.43 6.78
N GLN A 60 -2.82 -7.26 7.25
CA GLN A 60 -3.44 -8.13 8.25
C GLN A 60 -4.65 -8.86 7.67
N LYS A 61 -4.60 -10.20 7.70
CA LYS A 61 -5.72 -11.09 7.35
C LYS A 61 -6.94 -10.83 8.25
N GLY A 62 -8.15 -10.99 7.72
CA GLY A 62 -9.41 -10.65 8.37
C GLY A 62 -9.88 -9.25 7.97
N VAL A 63 -9.43 -8.22 8.67
CA VAL A 63 -9.81 -6.83 8.33
C VAL A 63 -9.33 -6.39 6.95
N GLY A 64 -8.16 -6.88 6.50
CA GLY A 64 -7.63 -6.59 5.16
C GLY A 64 -8.42 -7.24 4.03
N ASP A 65 -9.17 -8.31 4.31
CA ASP A 65 -9.93 -9.06 3.31
C ASP A 65 -11.18 -8.28 2.84
N GLN A 66 -11.57 -7.23 3.58
CA GLN A 66 -12.64 -6.30 3.22
C GLN A 66 -12.22 -5.27 2.17
N PHE A 67 -10.96 -5.32 1.71
CA PHE A 67 -10.43 -4.42 0.70
C PHE A 67 -10.92 -4.83 -0.69
N ASN A 68 -11.58 -3.90 -1.40
CA ASN A 68 -12.18 -4.21 -2.70
C ASN A 68 -11.32 -3.75 -3.89
N ALA A 69 -11.69 -4.20 -5.08
CA ALA A 69 -10.95 -3.90 -6.32
C ALA A 69 -10.93 -2.40 -6.66
N ASP A 70 -12.03 -1.68 -6.46
CA ASP A 70 -12.09 -0.24 -6.74
C ASP A 70 -11.15 0.54 -5.81
N GLN A 71 -11.12 0.20 -4.53
CA GLN A 71 -10.20 0.77 -3.54
C GLN A 71 -8.75 0.44 -3.88
N PHE A 72 -8.48 -0.76 -4.37
CA PHE A 72 -7.16 -1.17 -4.84
C PHE A 72 -6.69 -0.30 -6.02
N ILE A 73 -7.55 -0.09 -7.02
CA ILE A 73 -7.25 0.76 -8.17
C ILE A 73 -7.05 2.21 -7.72
N ASN A 74 -7.95 2.76 -6.91
CA ASN A 74 -7.84 4.14 -6.41
C ASN A 74 -6.54 4.34 -5.61
N LEU A 75 -6.19 3.36 -4.76
CA LEU A 75 -4.96 3.40 -3.98
C LEU A 75 -3.71 3.39 -4.87
N SER A 76 -3.73 2.62 -5.97
CA SER A 76 -2.61 2.56 -6.92
C SER A 76 -2.28 3.93 -7.54
N LEU A 77 -3.28 4.82 -7.68
CA LEU A 77 -3.09 6.15 -8.27
C LEU A 77 -2.16 7.05 -7.44
N LEU A 78 -1.89 6.73 -6.17
CA LEU A 78 -0.87 7.45 -5.38
C LEU A 78 0.54 7.27 -5.94
N MET A 79 0.79 6.22 -6.74
CA MET A 79 2.05 6.05 -7.48
C MET A 79 2.26 7.12 -8.56
N VAL A 80 1.20 7.83 -8.96
CA VAL A 80 1.22 8.90 -9.97
C VAL A 80 0.59 10.19 -9.43
N ASP A 81 0.60 10.38 -8.10
CA ASP A 81 0.12 11.61 -7.46
C ASP A 81 0.85 12.84 -8.03
N GLU A 82 0.17 13.98 -8.09
CA GLU A 82 0.75 15.24 -8.60
C GLU A 82 1.98 15.67 -7.79
N VAL A 83 2.03 15.36 -6.49
CA VAL A 83 3.10 15.75 -5.57
C VAL A 83 4.19 14.66 -5.53
N PRO A 84 5.44 14.96 -5.95
CA PRO A 84 6.52 13.96 -5.97
C PRO A 84 6.79 13.31 -4.62
N GLN A 85 6.66 14.06 -3.53
CA GLN A 85 6.87 13.57 -2.16
C GLN A 85 5.82 12.53 -1.77
N VAL A 86 4.58 12.65 -2.25
CA VAL A 86 3.54 11.63 -2.03
C VAL A 86 3.93 10.34 -2.74
N ARG A 87 4.36 10.43 -4.01
CA ARG A 87 4.81 9.27 -4.79
C ARG A 87 6.00 8.56 -4.14
N GLU A 88 7.01 9.33 -3.72
CA GLU A 88 8.22 8.79 -3.09
C GLU A 88 7.90 8.06 -1.78
N LEU A 89 7.20 8.73 -0.87
CA LEU A 89 6.87 8.20 0.44
C LEU A 89 5.92 7.01 0.33
N PHE A 90 4.96 7.05 -0.58
CA PHE A 90 4.05 5.95 -0.83
C PHE A 90 4.80 4.73 -1.38
N ALA A 91 5.67 4.89 -2.38
CA ALA A 91 6.49 3.80 -2.92
C ALA A 91 7.40 3.16 -1.86
N ALA A 92 7.96 3.96 -0.94
CA ALA A 92 8.75 3.45 0.17
C ALA A 92 7.90 2.63 1.17
N LYS A 93 6.65 3.03 1.42
CA LYS A 93 5.72 2.29 2.28
C LYS A 93 5.24 1.00 1.63
N LEU A 94 4.96 1.03 0.33
CA LEU A 94 4.63 -0.16 -0.46
C LEU A 94 5.76 -1.20 -0.36
N HIS A 95 7.00 -0.79 -0.64
CA HIS A 95 8.17 -1.67 -0.54
C HIS A 95 8.32 -2.26 0.87
N LYS A 96 8.16 -1.44 1.91
CA LYS A 96 8.19 -1.91 3.29
C LYS A 96 7.09 -2.92 3.61
N GLY A 97 5.87 -2.70 3.11
CA GLY A 97 4.75 -3.60 3.32
C GLY A 97 4.91 -4.94 2.59
N LEU A 98 5.49 -4.92 1.38
CA LEU A 98 5.75 -6.13 0.59
C LEU A 98 6.90 -6.97 1.15
N SER A 99 7.92 -6.32 1.73
CA SER A 99 9.15 -6.98 2.19
C SER A 99 9.12 -7.43 3.65
N ARG A 100 8.20 -6.89 4.48
CA ARG A 100 8.19 -7.15 5.93
C ARG A 100 7.40 -8.42 6.26
N GLY A 101 8.00 -9.30 7.07
CA GLY A 101 7.26 -10.36 7.77
C GLY A 101 6.63 -11.43 6.87
N ILE A 102 7.20 -11.67 5.68
CA ILE A 102 6.75 -12.74 4.77
C ILE A 102 6.76 -14.08 5.54
N PRO A 103 5.65 -14.84 5.56
CA PRO A 103 4.36 -14.60 4.88
C PRO A 103 3.27 -13.99 5.77
N GLN A 104 3.50 -13.86 7.08
CA GLN A 104 2.44 -13.62 8.08
C GLN A 104 2.04 -12.15 8.26
N LYS A 105 2.90 -11.19 7.90
CA LYS A 105 2.66 -9.74 8.10
C LYS A 105 3.15 -8.91 6.91
N CYS A 106 2.91 -9.42 5.71
CA CYS A 106 3.24 -8.76 4.45
C CYS A 106 1.98 -8.41 3.66
N LEU A 107 2.10 -7.43 2.78
CA LEU A 107 1.09 -7.13 1.79
C LEU A 107 0.88 -8.32 0.82
N PRO A 108 -0.37 -8.55 0.37
CA PRO A 108 -0.65 -9.49 -0.71
C PRO A 108 0.20 -9.24 -1.96
N LEU A 109 0.45 -10.29 -2.75
CA LEU A 109 1.30 -10.20 -3.95
C LEU A 109 0.76 -9.20 -4.97
N ASP A 110 -0.55 -9.05 -5.06
CA ASP A 110 -1.21 -8.18 -6.03
C ASP A 110 -0.74 -6.72 -5.93
N PHE A 111 -0.35 -6.27 -4.74
CA PHE A 111 0.20 -4.92 -4.50
C PHE A 111 1.52 -4.66 -5.25
N MET A 112 2.25 -5.69 -5.69
CA MET A 112 3.39 -5.51 -6.60
C MET A 112 2.98 -4.92 -7.95
N GLY A 113 1.71 -5.11 -8.37
CA GLY A 113 1.15 -4.52 -9.57
C GLY A 113 1.21 -2.98 -9.58
N PHE A 114 1.25 -2.34 -8.41
CA PHE A 114 1.38 -0.88 -8.31
C PHE A 114 2.69 -0.37 -8.94
N TYR A 115 3.74 -1.20 -8.97
CA TYR A 115 5.01 -0.81 -9.60
C TYR A 115 4.91 -0.55 -11.11
N ALA A 116 3.90 -1.12 -11.79
CA ALA A 116 3.65 -0.86 -13.20
C ALA A 116 3.46 0.64 -13.49
N LEU A 117 2.78 1.36 -12.58
CA LEU A 117 2.54 2.80 -12.71
C LEU A 117 3.84 3.63 -12.56
N GLY A 118 4.87 3.08 -11.92
CA GLY A 118 6.20 3.70 -11.86
C GLY A 118 6.86 3.88 -13.23
N GLY A 119 6.40 3.15 -14.26
CA GLY A 119 6.85 3.35 -15.64
C GLY A 119 6.54 4.74 -16.18
N LEU A 120 5.48 5.38 -15.68
CA LEU A 120 5.01 6.72 -16.06
C LEU A 120 5.75 7.85 -15.32
N GLU A 121 6.63 7.53 -14.37
CA GLU A 121 7.37 8.52 -13.61
C GLU A 121 8.31 9.33 -14.52
N ARG A 122 8.25 10.65 -14.36
CA ARG A 122 9.05 11.62 -15.13
C ARG A 122 10.37 11.95 -14.44
N ASP A 123 10.38 11.92 -13.10
CA ASP A 123 11.60 12.11 -12.33
C ASP A 123 12.48 10.85 -12.41
N LYS A 124 13.68 11.00 -12.98
CA LYS A 124 14.61 9.87 -13.18
C LYS A 124 15.04 9.22 -11.86
N ARG A 125 15.24 9.99 -10.80
CA ARG A 125 15.66 9.48 -9.49
C ARG A 125 14.55 8.61 -8.87
N LEU A 126 13.31 9.13 -8.85
CA LEU A 126 12.15 8.37 -8.38
C LEU A 126 11.91 7.12 -9.23
N LYS A 127 12.02 7.21 -10.55
CA LYS A 127 11.86 6.06 -11.45
C LYS A 127 12.87 4.95 -11.14
N MET A 128 14.13 5.30 -10.91
CA MET A 128 15.16 4.34 -10.51
C MET A 128 14.87 3.73 -9.15
N LEU A 129 14.46 4.53 -8.17
CA LEU A 129 14.07 4.05 -6.83
C LEU A 129 12.94 3.01 -6.91
N VAL A 130 11.87 3.31 -7.65
CA VAL A 130 10.74 2.40 -7.82
C VAL A 130 11.16 1.09 -8.48
N LYS A 131 12.01 1.16 -9.52
CA LYS A 131 12.57 -0.03 -10.19
C LYS A 131 13.44 -0.88 -9.25
N GLN A 132 14.25 -0.25 -8.41
CA GLN A 132 15.08 -0.93 -7.43
C GLN A 132 14.20 -1.64 -6.39
N ASN A 133 13.19 -0.97 -5.84
CA ASN A 133 12.25 -1.55 -4.87
C ASN A 133 11.54 -2.79 -5.47
N MET A 134 11.02 -2.66 -6.70
CA MET A 134 10.39 -3.78 -7.41
C MET A 134 11.34 -4.97 -7.56
N THR A 135 12.59 -4.73 -7.96
CA THR A 135 13.58 -5.79 -8.15
C THR A 135 13.91 -6.48 -6.83
N ALA A 136 14.10 -5.72 -5.76
CA ALA A 136 14.36 -6.23 -4.42
C ALA A 136 13.20 -7.10 -3.90
N ASP A 137 11.95 -6.68 -4.10
CA ASP A 137 10.78 -7.45 -3.67
C ASP A 137 10.60 -8.74 -4.47
N ILE A 138 10.89 -8.73 -5.78
CA ILE A 138 10.90 -9.95 -6.61
C ILE A 138 11.95 -10.93 -6.08
N ILE A 139 13.18 -10.48 -5.87
CA ILE A 139 14.29 -11.33 -5.40
C ILE A 139 13.94 -11.94 -4.05
N LYS A 140 13.51 -11.12 -3.09
CA LYS A 140 13.18 -11.56 -1.74
C LYS A 140 12.07 -12.61 -1.72
N ARG A 141 11.04 -12.45 -2.55
CA ARG A 141 9.96 -13.45 -2.68
C ARG A 141 10.46 -14.76 -3.30
N ARG A 142 11.32 -14.70 -4.32
CA ARG A 142 11.94 -15.88 -4.93
C ARG A 142 12.82 -16.64 -3.93
N GLU A 143 13.63 -15.93 -3.16
CA GLU A 143 14.47 -16.52 -2.11
C GLU A 143 13.62 -17.21 -1.03
N TYR A 144 12.53 -16.57 -0.60
CA TYR A 144 11.61 -17.16 0.36
C TYR A 144 11.02 -18.49 -0.15
N ILE A 145 10.53 -18.52 -1.40
CA ILE A 145 10.00 -19.75 -2.02
C ILE A 145 11.09 -20.83 -2.10
N LYS A 146 12.30 -20.48 -2.54
CA LYS A 146 13.43 -21.41 -2.63
C LYS A 146 13.75 -22.03 -1.26
N ASN A 147 13.73 -21.23 -0.19
CA ASN A 147 14.01 -21.70 1.17
C ASN A 147 12.92 -22.63 1.71
N ILE A 148 11.64 -22.38 1.37
CA ILE A 148 10.56 -23.32 1.70
C ILE A 148 10.79 -24.66 1.00
N SER A 149 11.03 -24.64 -0.31
CA SER A 149 11.22 -25.87 -1.11
C SER A 149 12.42 -26.70 -0.66
N MET A 150 13.53 -26.06 -0.27
CA MET A 150 14.71 -26.77 0.26
C MET A 150 14.49 -27.31 1.68
N GLY A 151 13.67 -26.64 2.49
CA GLY A 151 13.32 -27.10 3.84
C GLY A 151 12.37 -28.31 3.84
N THR A 152 11.63 -28.55 2.76
CA THR A 152 10.74 -29.71 2.63
C THR A 152 11.45 -30.98 2.13
N THR A 153 12.61 -30.84 1.48
CA THR A 153 13.41 -31.97 0.96
C THR A 153 14.44 -32.52 1.96
N GLY A 154 14.54 -31.96 3.17
CA GLY A 154 15.52 -32.35 4.19
C GLY A 154 14.94 -33.17 5.37
N SER A 155 13.71 -33.65 5.24
CA SER A 155 12.96 -34.37 6.28
C SER A 155 12.39 -35.70 5.76
N GLU A 156 13.23 -36.49 5.09
CA GLU A 156 12.99 -37.91 4.79
C GLU A 156 14.05 -38.76 5.48
#